data_AF-A3ZPF4-F1
#
_entry.id   AF-A3ZPF4-F1
#
_cell.length_a   1.000
_cell.length_b   1.000
_cell.length_c   1.000
_cell.angle_alpha   90.00
_cell.angle_beta   90.00
_cell.angle_gamma   90.00
#
_symmetry.space_group_name_H-M   'P 1'
#
loop_
_entity.id
_entity.type
_entity.pdbx_description
1 polymer ?
#
loop_
_entity_poly.entity_id
_entity_poly.type
_entity_poly.pdbx_seq_one_letter_code
_entity_poly.pdbx_strand_id
1 'polypeptide(L)'
;MFNLGNLGGMVNMVRQAQEMGGKMQGLQEELRTKRVTGSAGGGMVEVEMTGTGEMLSLRIDPDLVARGEREIIEDLVPAAVNQASAKAKQLHAEMMQSLTSGMNVPGLDDALAQMTGGGK
;
A
#
# COMPACT_ATOMS: atom_id res chain seq x y z
N MET A 1 36.98 20.30 22.02
CA MET A 1 37.08 20.52 20.56
C MET A 1 35.91 19.79 19.92
N PHE A 2 34.93 20.52 19.37
CA PHE A 2 33.79 19.93 18.67
C PHE A 2 34.27 19.28 17.36
N ASN A 3 33.89 18.03 17.13
CA ASN A 3 34.37 17.20 16.03
C ASN A 3 33.69 17.59 14.70
N LEU A 4 34.43 18.23 13.80
CA LEU A 4 33.98 18.64 12.45
C LEU A 4 33.59 17.46 11.53
N GLY A 5 33.99 16.23 11.85
CA GLY A 5 33.57 15.02 11.11
C GLY A 5 32.08 14.68 11.27
N ASN A 6 31.45 15.10 12.37
CA ASN A 6 30.03 14.82 12.63
C ASN A 6 29.07 15.71 11.81
N LEU A 7 29.55 16.85 11.31
CA LEU A 7 28.73 17.81 10.56
C LEU A 7 28.49 17.35 9.11
N GLY A 8 29.49 16.73 8.46
CA GLY A 8 29.34 16.23 7.08
C GLY A 8 28.36 15.06 6.95
N GLY A 9 28.37 14.14 7.92
CA GLY A 9 27.39 13.05 7.98
C GLY A 9 25.96 13.56 8.23
N MET A 10 25.83 14.59 9.06
CA MET A 10 24.54 15.21 9.39
C MET A 10 23.90 15.92 8.19
N VAL A 11 24.69 16.64 7.39
CA VAL A 11 24.21 17.32 6.17
C VAL A 11 23.69 16.31 5.15
N ASN A 12 24.39 15.20 4.94
CA ASN A 12 23.95 14.14 4.02
C ASN A 12 22.67 13.45 4.51
N MET A 13 22.56 13.21 5.81
CA MET A 13 21.35 12.63 6.42
C MET A 13 20.13 13.55 6.27
N VAL A 14 20.29 14.86 6.52
CA VAL A 14 19.20 15.84 6.35
C VAL A 14 18.73 15.90 4.89
N ARG A 15 19.67 15.90 3.93
CA ARG A 15 19.33 15.89 2.51
C ARG A 15 18.55 14.64 2.08
N GLN A 16 19.00 13.46 2.50
CA GLN A 16 18.28 12.20 2.22
C GLN A 16 16.89 12.17 2.87
N ALA A 17 16.75 12.69 4.09
CA ALA A 17 15.45 12.78 4.77
C ALA A 17 14.48 13.73 4.03
N GLN A 18 14.98 14.86 3.50
CA GLN A 18 14.17 15.78 2.69
C GLN A 18 13.71 15.13 1.38
N GLU A 19 14.62 14.45 0.66
CA GLU A 19 14.29 13.73 -0.57
C GLU A 19 13.27 12.61 -0.32
N MET A 20 13.41 11.86 0.78
CA MET A 20 12.46 10.82 1.18
C MET A 20 11.08 11.40 1.54
N GLY A 21 11.04 12.53 2.25
CA GLY A 21 9.80 13.21 2.60
C GLY A 21 8.99 13.62 1.36
N GLY A 22 9.65 14.19 0.35
CA GLY A 22 9.01 14.56 -0.91
C GLY A 22 8.51 13.34 -1.70
N LYS A 23 9.33 12.28 -1.79
CA LYS A 23 8.93 11.04 -2.48
C LYS A 23 7.75 10.34 -1.79
N MET A 24 7.71 10.35 -0.45
CA MET A 24 6.60 9.77 0.31
C MET A 24 5.29 10.54 0.09
N GLN A 25 5.36 11.88 0.03
CA GLN A 25 4.18 12.70 -0.31
C GLN A 25 3.66 12.41 -1.73
N GLY A 26 4.57 12.32 -2.71
CA GLY A 26 4.20 11.95 -4.08
C GLY A 26 3.58 10.56 -4.17
N LEU A 27 4.12 9.59 -3.44
CA LEU A 27 3.57 8.24 -3.36
C LEU A 27 2.15 8.22 -2.79
N GLN A 28 1.91 8.93 -1.69
CA GLN A 28 0.57 9.06 -1.10
C GLN A 28 -0.44 9.62 -2.10
N GLU A 29 -0.04 10.63 -2.87
CA GLU A 29 -0.93 11.21 -3.89
C GLU A 29 -1.19 10.26 -5.05
N GLU A 30 -0.17 9.52 -5.49
CA GLU A 30 -0.36 8.50 -6.52
C GLU A 30 -1.31 7.40 -6.03
N LEU A 31 -1.16 6.91 -4.80
CA LEU A 31 -2.05 5.90 -4.22
C LEU A 31 -3.51 6.38 -4.11
N ARG A 32 -3.75 7.67 -3.87
CA ARG A 32 -5.11 8.24 -3.87
C ARG A 32 -5.77 8.19 -5.22
N THR A 33 -5.00 8.24 -6.32
CA THR A 33 -5.54 8.26 -7.69
C THR A 33 -5.62 6.87 -8.32
N LYS A 34 -4.77 5.93 -7.89
CA LYS A 34 -4.87 4.54 -8.34
C LYS A 34 -6.17 3.90 -7.86
N ARG A 35 -6.69 2.99 -8.66
CA ARG A 35 -7.94 2.25 -8.42
C ARG A 35 -7.66 0.77 -8.40
N VAL A 36 -8.29 0.06 -7.48
CA VAL A 36 -8.33 -1.39 -7.42
C VAL A 36 -9.77 -1.85 -7.30
N THR A 37 -10.07 -2.97 -7.93
CA THR A 37 -11.42 -3.55 -7.92
C THR A 37 -11.39 -4.90 -7.25
N GLY A 38 -12.22 -5.08 -6.22
CA GLY A 38 -12.54 -6.36 -5.61
C GLY A 38 -13.92 -6.84 -6.05
N SER A 39 -14.12 -8.15 -6.18
CA SER A 39 -15.40 -8.74 -6.53
C SER A 39 -15.63 -10.06 -5.81
N ALA A 40 -16.91 -10.41 -5.68
CA ALA A 40 -17.38 -11.66 -5.11
C ALA A 40 -18.58 -12.20 -5.90
N GLY A 41 -18.87 -13.50 -5.73
CA GLY A 41 -20.02 -14.14 -6.39
C GLY A 41 -19.97 -14.07 -7.91
N GLY A 42 -18.79 -14.22 -8.52
CA GLY A 42 -18.64 -14.14 -9.99
C GLY A 42 -18.84 -12.75 -10.59
N GLY A 43 -18.71 -11.68 -9.79
CA GLY A 43 -18.94 -10.30 -10.23
C GLY A 43 -20.33 -9.76 -9.89
N MET A 44 -21.14 -10.54 -9.15
CA MET A 44 -22.43 -10.06 -8.65
C MET A 44 -22.28 -8.93 -7.61
N VAL A 45 -21.17 -8.90 -6.88
CA VAL A 45 -20.80 -7.75 -6.04
C VAL A 45 -19.41 -7.30 -6.42
N GLU A 46 -19.25 -6.00 -6.63
CA GLU A 46 -18.00 -5.36 -7.02
C GLU A 46 -17.77 -4.10 -6.18
N VAL A 47 -16.53 -3.91 -5.72
CA VAL A 47 -16.10 -2.78 -4.88
C VAL A 47 -14.87 -2.15 -5.51
N GLU A 48 -14.92 -0.83 -5.71
CA GLU A 48 -13.77 -0.04 -6.12
C GLU A 48 -13.17 0.67 -4.91
N MET A 49 -11.85 0.58 -4.77
CA MET A 49 -11.07 1.25 -3.72
C MET A 49 -9.89 2.00 -4.32
N THR A 50 -9.44 3.04 -3.63
CA THR A 50 -8.15 3.68 -3.89
C THR A 50 -6.99 2.77 -3.42
N GLY A 51 -5.77 3.07 -3.85
CA GLY A 51 -4.56 2.46 -3.29
C GLY A 51 -4.31 2.83 -1.82
N THR A 52 -4.95 3.90 -1.31
CA THR A 52 -4.96 4.26 0.12
C THR A 52 -6.00 3.48 0.93
N GLY A 53 -6.84 2.67 0.27
CA GLY A 53 -7.88 1.87 0.91
C GLY A 53 -9.20 2.61 1.15
N GLU A 54 -9.39 3.77 0.53
CA GLU A 54 -10.66 4.50 0.55
C GLU A 54 -11.64 3.82 -0.43
N MET A 55 -12.85 3.48 0.04
CA MET A 55 -13.89 2.88 -0.80
C MET A 55 -14.60 3.97 -1.61
N LEU A 56 -14.67 3.78 -2.92
CA LEU A 56 -15.25 4.76 -3.85
C LEU A 56 -16.62 4.34 -4.34
N SER A 57 -16.79 3.05 -4.63
CA SER A 57 -18.05 2.53 -5.17
C SER A 57 -18.29 1.08 -4.71
N LEU A 58 -19.59 0.75 -4.62
CA LEU A 58 -20.11 -0.60 -4.40
C LEU A 58 -21.21 -0.83 -5.44
N ARG A 59 -21.03 -1.84 -6.28
CA ARG A 59 -22.02 -2.32 -7.24
C ARG A 59 -22.54 -3.67 -6.79
N ILE A 60 -23.85 -3.81 -6.76
CA ILE A 60 -24.56 -5.06 -6.49
C ILE A 60 -25.40 -5.38 -7.72
N ASP A 61 -25.39 -6.64 -8.15
CA ASP A 61 -26.18 -7.10 -9.27
C ASP A 61 -27.67 -6.87 -8.99
N PRO A 62 -28.40 -6.20 -9.91
CA PRO A 62 -29.81 -5.89 -9.71
C PRO A 62 -30.66 -7.14 -9.52
N ASP A 63 -30.24 -8.30 -10.04
CA ASP A 63 -30.97 -9.54 -9.87
C ASP A 63 -30.99 -10.02 -8.42
N LEU A 64 -29.88 -9.89 -7.68
CA LEU A 64 -29.83 -10.24 -6.25
C LEU A 64 -30.83 -9.41 -5.45
N VAL A 65 -30.95 -8.12 -5.81
CA VAL A 65 -31.89 -7.19 -5.19
C VAL A 65 -33.32 -7.52 -5.58
N ALA A 66 -33.58 -7.78 -6.87
CA ALA A 66 -34.91 -8.09 -7.40
C ALA A 66 -35.46 -9.41 -6.84
N ARG A 67 -34.59 -10.39 -6.60
CA ARG A 67 -34.95 -11.69 -5.99
C ARG A 67 -35.02 -11.64 -4.46
N GLY A 68 -34.62 -10.51 -3.84
CA GLY A 68 -34.63 -10.35 -2.39
C GLY A 68 -33.64 -11.27 -1.68
N GLU A 69 -32.51 -11.60 -2.33
CA GLU A 69 -31.50 -12.55 -1.85
C GLU A 69 -30.59 -11.92 -0.79
N ARG A 70 -31.19 -11.47 0.31
CA ARG A 70 -30.51 -10.74 1.38
C ARG A 70 -29.30 -11.49 1.96
N GLU A 71 -29.46 -12.78 2.26
CA GLU A 71 -28.39 -13.59 2.85
C GLU A 71 -27.17 -13.69 1.94
N ILE A 72 -27.39 -13.78 0.62
CA ILE A 72 -26.31 -13.81 -0.37
C ILE A 72 -25.61 -12.44 -0.43
N ILE A 73 -26.38 -11.35 -0.43
CA ILE A 73 -25.79 -9.99 -0.41
C ILE A 73 -24.93 -9.79 0.85
N GLU A 74 -25.42 -10.22 2.02
CA GLU A 74 -24.71 -10.09 3.30
C GLU A 74 -23.41 -10.91 3.35
N ASP A 75 -23.31 -12.01 2.60
CA ASP A 75 -22.09 -12.81 2.48
C ASP A 75 -21.11 -12.23 1.43
N LEU A 76 -21.63 -11.81 0.27
CA LEU A 76 -20.80 -11.36 -0.85
C LEU A 76 -20.19 -9.97 -0.64
N VAL A 77 -20.88 -9.06 0.05
CA VAL A 77 -20.37 -7.70 0.28
C VAL A 77 -19.06 -7.70 1.08
N PRO A 78 -18.97 -8.34 2.26
CA PRO A 78 -17.71 -8.46 2.99
C PRO A 78 -16.60 -9.13 2.16
N ALA A 79 -16.94 -10.16 1.37
CA ALA A 79 -15.97 -10.85 0.53
C ALA A 79 -15.37 -9.91 -0.54
N ALA A 80 -16.20 -9.12 -1.23
CA ALA A 80 -15.75 -8.17 -2.24
C ALA A 80 -14.91 -7.03 -1.62
N VAL A 81 -15.35 -6.49 -0.48
CA VAL A 81 -14.62 -5.46 0.28
C VAL A 81 -13.25 -5.96 0.73
N ASN A 82 -13.19 -7.18 1.28
CA ASN A 82 -11.93 -7.78 1.72
C ASN A 82 -10.97 -8.02 0.54
N GLN A 83 -11.49 -8.46 -0.61
CA GLN A 83 -10.67 -8.63 -1.81
C GLN A 83 -10.13 -7.28 -2.33
N ALA A 84 -10.96 -6.22 -2.35
CA ALA A 84 -10.54 -4.88 -2.74
C ALA A 84 -9.48 -4.33 -1.77
N SER A 85 -9.69 -4.51 -0.46
CA SER A 85 -8.74 -4.08 0.57
C SER A 85 -7.39 -4.81 0.46
N ALA A 86 -7.41 -6.13 0.20
CA ALA A 86 -6.19 -6.90 -0.03
C ALA A 86 -5.42 -6.38 -1.26
N LYS A 87 -6.11 -6.10 -2.36
CA LYS A 87 -5.51 -5.51 -3.57
C LYS A 87 -4.94 -4.11 -3.31
N ALA A 88 -5.63 -3.27 -2.53
CA ALA A 88 -5.14 -1.94 -2.17
C ALA A 88 -3.85 -2.02 -1.33
N LYS A 89 -3.80 -2.93 -0.35
CA LYS A 89 -2.60 -3.19 0.46
C LYS A 89 -1.44 -3.71 -0.37
N GLN A 90 -1.72 -4.60 -1.33
CA GLN A 90 -0.71 -5.10 -2.26
C GLN A 90 -0.15 -3.97 -3.12
N LEU A 91 -1.01 -3.16 -3.74
CA LEU A 91 -0.60 -2.00 -4.54
C LEU A 91 0.26 -1.02 -3.71
N HIS A 92 -0.12 -0.75 -2.46
CA HIS A 92 0.67 0.08 -1.56
C HIS A 92 2.06 -0.53 -1.30
N ALA A 93 2.14 -1.83 -1.01
CA ALA A 93 3.40 -2.52 -0.79
C ALA A 93 4.31 -2.49 -2.03
N GLU A 94 3.76 -2.74 -3.22
CA GLU A 94 4.50 -2.70 -4.50
C GLU A 94 5.08 -1.31 -4.78
N MET A 95 4.30 -0.26 -4.53
CA MET A 95 4.74 1.11 -4.75
C MET A 95 5.79 1.56 -3.72
N MET A 96 5.62 1.15 -2.45
CA MET A 96 6.64 1.35 -1.41
C MET A 96 7.93 0.62 -1.75
N GLN A 97 7.87 -0.63 -2.20
CA GLN A 97 9.03 -1.40 -2.65
C GLN A 97 9.71 -0.74 -3.84
N SER A 98 8.96 -0.18 -4.78
CA SER A 98 9.51 0.54 -5.93
C SER A 98 10.25 1.81 -5.49
N LEU A 99 9.69 2.55 -4.53
CA LEU A 99 10.30 3.74 -3.95
C LEU A 99 11.58 3.41 -3.17
N THR A 100 11.59 2.33 -2.38
CA THR A 100 12.77 1.91 -1.61
C THR A 100 13.81 1.23 -2.49
N SER A 101 13.45 0.50 -3.54
CA SER A 101 14.42 -0.11 -4.46
C SER A 101 15.17 0.94 -5.30
N GLY A 102 14.54 2.08 -5.56
CA GLY A 102 15.19 3.24 -6.17
C GLY A 102 16.05 4.07 -5.20
N MET A 103 16.05 3.73 -3.91
CA MET A 103 16.92 4.31 -2.91
C MET A 103 17.89 3.21 -2.46
N ASN A 104 19.16 3.30 -2.84
CA ASN A 104 20.19 2.49 -2.18
C ASN A 104 20.23 2.91 -0.72
N VAL A 105 19.36 2.36 0.13
CA VAL A 105 19.31 2.62 1.56
C VAL A 105 20.49 1.85 2.17
N PRO A 106 21.60 2.51 2.50
CA PRO A 106 22.80 1.81 2.95
C PRO A 106 22.48 1.14 4.29
N GLY A 107 22.73 -0.16 4.41
CA GLY A 107 22.54 -0.93 5.63
C GLY A 107 21.19 -1.63 5.79
N LEU A 108 20.24 -1.50 4.85
CA LEU A 108 18.98 -2.26 4.89
C LEU A 108 19.21 -3.75 4.58
N ASP A 109 20.08 -4.04 3.60
CA ASP A 109 20.51 -5.40 3.27
C ASP A 109 21.31 -6.04 4.42
N ASP A 110 22.21 -5.27 5.06
CA ASP A 110 22.98 -5.73 6.23
C ASP A 110 22.09 -5.94 7.46
N ALA A 111 21.09 -5.08 7.67
CA ALA A 111 20.12 -5.21 8.75
C ALA A 111 19.21 -6.44 8.53
N LEU A 112 18.77 -6.68 7.29
CA LEU A 112 18.03 -7.89 6.93
C LEU A 112 18.89 -9.16 7.08
N ALA A 113 20.17 -9.11 6.71
CA ALA A 113 21.11 -10.21 6.90
C ALA A 113 21.37 -10.52 8.39
N GLN A 114 21.47 -9.51 9.26
CA GLN A 114 21.57 -9.70 10.71
C GLN A 114 20.28 -10.23 11.34
N MET A 115 19.12 -9.79 10.85
CA MET A 115 17.82 -10.24 11.38
C MET A 115 17.44 -11.66 10.94
N THR A 116 17.91 -12.11 9.77
CA THR A 116 17.66 -13.46 9.24
C THR A 116 18.65 -14.50 9.76
N GLY A 117 19.52 -14.14 10.70
CA GLY A 117 20.41 -15.09 11.36
C GLY A 117 21.71 -15.37 10.59
N GLY A 118 22.27 -14.36 9.91
CA GLY A 118 23.65 -14.37 9.45
C GLY A 118 24.67 -14.21 10.60
N GLY A 119 24.54 -15.03 11.65
CA GLY A 119 25.59 -15.27 12.62
C GLY A 119 26.23 -16.61 12.31
N LYS A 120 27.56 -16.66 12.23
CA LYS A 120 28.30 -17.93 12.30
C LYS A 120 27.86 -18.77 13.49
#